data_AF-A0A5Q4ZU63-F1
#
_entry.id   AF-A0A5Q4ZU63-F1
#
_cell.length_a   1.000
_cell.length_b   1.000
_cell.length_c   1.000
_cell.angle_alpha   90.00
_cell.angle_beta   90.00
_cell.angle_gamma   90.00
#
_symmetry.space_group_name_H-M   'P 1'
#
loop_
_entity.id
_entity.type
_entity.pdbx_description
1 polymer ?
#
loop_
_entity_poly.entity_id
_entity_poly.type
_entity_poly.pdbx_seq_one_letter_code
_entity_poly.pdbx_strand_id
1 'polypeptide(L)' 'MTMTTIRVSDTEVQVERTLYLFAHKNDADAFQRCLADTSIDSCYRTHPPLAVRPRVPDEHPDDPGRGSTISPSLGGMP' A
#
# COMPACT_ATOMS: atom_id res chain seq x y z
N MET A 1 4.93 0.41 17.65
CA MET A 1 4.57 -0.80 16.86
C MET A 1 5.66 -1.01 15.84
N THR A 2 6.13 -2.23 15.62
CA THR A 2 7.13 -2.53 14.58
C THR A 2 6.44 -2.71 13.24
N MET A 3 6.63 -1.77 12.31
CA MET A 3 6.14 -1.92 10.94
C MET A 3 7.02 -2.89 10.17
N THR A 4 6.45 -4.00 9.70
CA THR A 4 7.18 -4.97 8.87
C THR A 4 7.32 -4.41 7.46
N THR A 5 8.54 -4.06 7.05
CA THR A 5 8.85 -3.64 5.67
C THR A 5 9.59 -4.74 4.93
N ILE A 6 9.25 -4.96 3.66
CA ILE A 6 9.89 -5.94 2.77
C ILE A 6 10.23 -5.23 1.46
N ARG A 7 11.49 -5.26 1.03
CA ARG A 7 11.89 -4.76 -0.29
C ARG A 7 11.51 -5.81 -1.33
N VAL A 8 10.48 -5.54 -2.12
CA VAL A 8 9.96 -6.48 -3.13
C VAL A 8 10.72 -6.36 -4.44
N SER A 9 11.11 -5.13 -4.80
CA SER A 9 11.96 -4.84 -5.96
C SER A 9 12.69 -3.52 -5.79
N ASP A 10 13.56 -3.18 -6.72
CA ASP A 10 14.41 -1.99 -6.66
C ASP A 10 13.59 -0.70 -6.45
N THR A 11 12.43 -0.61 -7.08
CA THR A 11 11.44 0.47 -7.00
C THR A 11 10.18 0.13 -6.19
N GLU A 12 10.09 -1.05 -5.54
CA GLU A 12 8.84 -1.52 -4.92
C GLU A 12 9.04 -2.02 -3.49
N VAL A 13 8.28 -1.46 -2.56
CA VAL A 13 8.38 -1.70 -1.12
C VAL A 13 7.03 -2.16 -0.59
N GLN A 14 6.99 -3.29 0.09
CA GLN A 14 5.83 -3.70 0.88
C GLN A 14 5.98 -3.16 2.30
N VAL A 15 4.91 -2.56 2.83
CA VAL A 15 4.75 -2.27 4.26
C VAL A 15 3.52 -3.01 4.74
N GLU A 16 3.70 -3.90 5.72
CA GLU A 16 2.68 -4.81 6.25
C GLU A 16 1.97 -5.64 5.16
N ARG A 17 0.84 -5.16 4.63
CA ARG A 17 0.06 -5.79 3.54
C ARG A 17 -0.23 -4.82 2.38
N THR A 18 0.60 -3.80 2.21
CA THR A 18 0.43 -2.77 1.19
C THR A 18 1.72 -2.60 0.41
N LEU A 19 1.63 -2.63 -0.92
CA LEU A 19 2.73 -2.39 -1.86
C LEU A 19 2.76 -0.91 -2.27
N TYR A 20 3.96 -0.34 -2.24
CA TYR A 20 4.28 1.03 -2.58
C TYR A 20 5.27 0.99 -3.75
N LEU A 21 4.84 1.47 -4.91
CA LEU A 21 5.65 1.54 -6.13
C LEU A 21 6.18 2.97 -6.31
N PHE A 22 7.47 3.09 -6.62
CA PHE A 22 8.18 4.36 -6.78
C PHE A 22 8.73 4.52 -8.21
N ALA A 23 9.07 5.75 -8.59
CA ALA A 23 9.65 6.06 -9.90
C ALA A 23 11.10 5.55 -10.01
N HIS A 24 11.88 5.72 -8.94
CA HIS A 24 13.30 5.38 -8.92
C HIS A 24 13.67 4.61 -7.65
N LYS A 25 14.78 3.87 -7.74
CA LYS A 25 15.40 3.18 -6.61
C LYS A 25 15.55 4.06 -5.38
N ASN A 26 15.98 5.29 -5.62
CA ASN A 26 16.38 6.23 -4.57
C ASN A 26 15.19 6.67 -3.71
N ASP A 27 14.00 6.80 -4.31
CA ASP A 27 12.76 7.12 -3.60
C ASP A 27 12.30 5.93 -2.75
N ALA A 28 12.36 4.71 -3.29
CA ALA A 28 12.06 3.48 -2.55
C ALA A 28 13.02 3.28 -1.35
N ASP A 29 14.32 3.55 -1.54
CA ASP A 29 15.32 3.50 -0.47
C ASP A 29 15.09 4.57 0.60
N ALA A 30 14.78 5.81 0.19
CA ALA A 30 14.46 6.90 1.11
C ALA A 30 13.19 6.61 1.91
N PHE A 31 12.14 6.09 1.27
CA PHE A 31 10.91 5.66 1.94
C PHE A 31 11.19 4.54 2.95
N GLN A 32 11.98 3.50 2.61
CA GLN A 32 12.35 2.47 3.58
C GLN A 32 13.13 3.00 4.78
N ARG A 33 14.08 3.92 4.57
CA ARG A 33 14.86 4.54 5.67
C ARG A 33 13.96 5.39 6.55
N CYS A 34 13.04 6.15 5.94
CA CYS A 34 12.04 6.91 6.67
C CYS A 34 11.17 6.00 7.56
N LEU A 35 10.72 4.85 7.07
CA LEU A 35 9.91 3.88 7.84
C LEU A 35 10.67 3.22 9.00
N ALA A 36 12.00 3.26 9.00
CA ALA A 36 12.81 2.77 10.11
C ALA A 36 12.93 3.80 11.26
N ASP A 37 12.67 5.08 10.98
CA ASP A 37 12.81 6.20 11.93
C ASP A 37 11.45 6.76 12.38
N THR A 38 10.48 6.85 11.47
CA THR A 38 9.18 7.51 11.70
C THR A 38 7.99 6.71 11.14
N SER A 39 6.80 7.31 11.17
CA SER A 39 5.54 6.67 10.77
C SER A 39 5.26 6.76 9.26
N ILE A 40 4.52 5.76 8.75
CA ILE A 40 4.17 5.66 7.32
C ILE A 40 3.48 6.90 6.74
N ASP A 41 2.61 7.60 7.47
CA ASP A 41 1.96 8.85 6.98
C ASP A 41 2.98 9.96 6.69
N SER A 42 3.94 10.16 7.59
CA SER A 42 5.04 11.13 7.40
C SER A 42 5.91 10.75 6.19
N CYS A 43 6.24 9.47 6.04
CA CYS A 43 6.99 8.98 4.89
C CYS A 43 6.21 9.09 3.59
N TYR A 44 4.90 8.86 3.62
CA TYR A 44 4.02 8.95 2.45
C TYR A 44 3.89 10.39 1.95
N ARG A 45 3.85 11.37 2.85
CA ARG A 45 3.85 12.81 2.47
C ARG A 45 5.20 13.28 1.96
N THR A 46 6.30 12.75 2.50
CA THR A 46 7.67 13.19 2.15
C THR A 46 8.19 12.51 0.88
N HIS A 47 7.85 11.23 0.70
CA HIS A 47 8.22 10.40 -0.44
C HIS A 47 6.95 9.74 -1.00
N PRO A 48 6.13 10.50 -1.77
CA PRO A 48 4.90 9.97 -2.33
C PRO A 48 5.19 8.87 -3.36
N PRO A 49 4.59 7.67 -3.22
CA PRO A 49 4.70 6.62 -4.23
C PRO A 49 3.92 6.99 -5.51
N LEU A 50 4.32 6.42 -6.64
CA LEU A 50 3.55 6.48 -7.89
C LEU A 50 2.24 5.70 -7.80
N ALA A 51 2.26 4.56 -7.09
CA ALA A 51 1.07 3.74 -6.89
C ALA A 51 1.12 3.04 -5.53
N VAL A 52 -0.06 2.89 -4.94
CA VAL A 52 -0.30 2.10 -3.73
C VAL A 52 -1.28 0.99 -4.10
N ARG A 53 -0.99 -0.25 -3.73
CA ARG A 53 -1.90 -1.38 -3.92
C ARG A 53 -1.91 -2.26 -2.68
N PRO A 54 -3.07 -2.72 -2.17
CA PRO A 54 -3.06 -3.77 -1.17
C PRO A 54 -2.40 -5.02 -1.77
N ARG A 55 -1.45 -5.60 -1.04
CA ARG A 55 -1.01 -6.97 -1.30
C ARG A 55 -2.13 -7.87 -0.81
N VAL A 56 -3.07 -8.15 -1.71
CA VAL A 56 -4.00 -9.27 -1.51
C VAL A 56 -3.17 -10.51 -1.14
N PRO A 57 -3.62 -11.30 -0.15
CA PRO A 57 -3.15 -12.68 -0.04
C PRO A 57 -3.31 -13.36 -1.40
N ASP A 58 -2.47 -14.35 -1.67
CA ASP A 58 -2.68 -15.25 -2.80
C ASP A 58 -3.95 -16.07 -2.52
N GLU A 59 -5.12 -15.49 -2.83
CA GLU A 59 -6.38 -16.21 -2.81
C GLU A 59 -6.37 -17.13 -4.02
N HIS A 60 -6.04 -18.39 -3.72
CA HIS A 60 -6.14 -19.55 -4.59
C HIS A 60 -7.34 -19.40 -5.54
N PRO A 61 -7.16 -19.53 -6.87
CA PRO A 61 -8.17 -19.11 -7.86
C PRO A 61 -9.46 -19.95 -7.93
N ASP A 62 -9.72 -20.78 -6.92
CA ASP A 62 -10.91 -21.62 -6.74
C ASP A 62 -11.68 -21.25 -5.45
N ASP A 63 -12.23 -20.03 -5.40
CA ASP A 63 -13.46 -19.75 -4.63
C ASP A 63 -14.36 -18.75 -5.38
N PRO A 64 -15.37 -19.23 -6.15
CA PRO A 64 -16.33 -18.37 -6.82
C PRO A 64 -17.41 -17.88 -5.84
N GLY A 65 -17.02 -17.24 -4.73
CA GLY A 65 -17.86 -17.22 -3.52
C GLY A 65 -17.85 -15.99 -2.61
N ARG A 66 -17.11 -14.90 -2.87
CA ARG A 66 -17.12 -13.73 -1.97
C ARG A 66 -17.19 -12.34 -2.62
N GLY A 67 -18.43 -11.87 -2.80
CA GLY A 67 -18.72 -10.46 -3.00
C GLY A 67 -18.57 -9.64 -1.71
N SER A 68 -18.20 -8.37 -1.86
CA SER A 68 -18.54 -7.33 -0.90
C SER A 68 -18.84 -6.03 -1.65
N THR A 69 -20.11 -5.92 -2.02
CA THR A 69 -20.77 -4.69 -2.44
C THR A 69 -20.53 -3.60 -1.39
N ILE A 70 -19.75 -2.57 -1.73
CA ILE A 70 -19.74 -1.31 -0.97
C ILE A 70 -20.23 -0.19 -1.90
N SER A 71 -21.53 -0.23 -2.18
CA SER A 71 -22.30 0.92 -2.65
C SER A 71 -23.16 1.44 -1.48
N PRO A 72 -22.85 2.61 -0.89
CA PRO A 72 -23.77 3.31 -0.03
C PRO A 72 -24.67 4.23 -0.86
N SER A 73 -25.93 3.82 -1.08
CA SER A 73 -26.94 4.67 -1.70
C SER A 73 -27.65 5.55 -0.65
N LEU A 74 -27.47 6.88 -0.75
CA LEU A 74 -28.34 7.94 -0.20
C LEU A 74 -27.93 9.30 -0.83
N GLY A 75 -28.81 10.26 -1.13
CA GLY A 75 -30.27 10.25 -1.12
C GLY A 75 -30.88 11.62 -0.73
N GLY A 76 -30.97 12.57 -1.68
CA GLY A 76 -31.43 13.93 -1.39
C GLY A 76 -31.73 14.81 -2.62
N MET A 77 -32.95 15.37 -2.59
CA MET A 77 -33.57 16.40 -3.45
C MET A 77 -32.75 17.72 -3.46
N PRO A 78 -32.95 18.65 -4.43
CA PRO A 78 -34.24 19.30 -4.72
C PRO A 78 -34.69 19.27 -6.19
#